data_AF-A0A655IB85-F1
#
_entry.id   AF-A0A655IB85-F1
#
_cell.length_a   1.000
_cell.length_b   1.000
_cell.length_c   1.000
_cell.angle_alpha   90.00
_cell.angle_beta   90.00
_cell.angle_gamma   90.00
#
_symmetry.space_group_name_H-M   'P 1'
#
loop_
_entity.id
_entity.type
_entity.pdbx_description
1 polymer ?
#
loop_
_entity_poly.entity_id
_entity_poly.type
_entity_poly.pdbx_seq_one_letter_code
_entity_poly.pdbx_strand_id
1 'polypeptide(L)'
;MDPAPRLLPAPEAIDRALDVLAQAQRPLLVLSKGAAYAQADNVIREFVEHTGIPFLPMSMAKGLLPDSHPQSAAAARSLAMARADVVLLVGARLNWLLGNGESPQWSADAKFIQVDIEASEFDSNRPIVAPLTGDIGSVMSALLEAAADRSSVASAAWTGELADRKARNSAKMRRRLADDHHPMRFYNALGAIRSVLQRNPDVYVVNEGANALDLARNIIDMHLPRHRLDSGTWGVMGIGMGYAIAAAVETGRPVVAIEGDSAFGFSGMEFETICRYRLPVTVVILNNGGVYRGDEATIFRSAAPVWRHDPAPTVLNAHARHELIAEAFGGKGYHVSTPTELESALTDALASNGPSLIDCELDPADGVESGHLAKLNTTSAATPAISGDG
;
A
#
# COMPACT_ATOMS: atom_id res chain seq x y z
N MET A 1 5.10 25.86 10.17
CA MET A 1 4.63 26.06 8.78
C MET A 1 3.20 25.56 8.74
N ASP A 2 2.27 26.32 8.16
CA ASP A 2 0.93 25.84 7.84
C ASP A 2 0.97 25.30 6.41
N PRO A 3 1.09 23.96 6.21
CA PRO A 3 1.34 23.41 4.89
C PRO A 3 0.11 23.41 3.97
N ALA A 4 -1.08 23.64 4.51
CA ALA A 4 -2.33 23.69 3.76
C ALA A 4 -3.21 24.80 4.34
N PRO A 5 -2.86 26.07 4.10
CA PRO A 5 -3.60 27.21 4.64
C PRO A 5 -5.06 27.13 4.20
N ARG A 6 -5.94 27.57 5.10
CA ARG A 6 -7.38 27.46 4.91
C ARG A 6 -7.84 28.13 3.61
N LEU A 7 -8.47 27.36 2.73
CA LEU A 7 -9.06 27.79 1.46
C LEU A 7 -10.48 27.20 1.36
N LEU A 8 -11.48 28.07 1.50
CA LEU A 8 -12.89 27.70 1.46
C LEU A 8 -13.35 27.43 0.02
N PRO A 9 -14.18 26.39 -0.23
CA PRO A 9 -14.83 26.21 -1.53
C PRO A 9 -15.93 27.26 -1.75
N ALA A 10 -16.28 27.47 -3.03
CA ALA A 10 -17.48 28.22 -3.38
C ALA A 10 -18.75 27.42 -3.01
N PRO A 11 -19.77 28.03 -2.37
CA PRO A 11 -21.00 27.33 -1.98
C PRO A 11 -21.70 26.60 -3.14
N GLU A 12 -21.76 27.20 -4.32
CA GLU A 12 -22.37 26.60 -5.51
C GLU A 12 -21.62 25.37 -6.03
N ALA A 13 -20.34 25.23 -5.70
CA ALA A 13 -19.56 24.05 -6.03
C ALA A 13 -19.94 22.88 -5.10
N ILE A 14 -20.19 23.17 -3.81
CA ILE A 14 -20.67 22.20 -2.82
C ILE A 14 -22.04 21.67 -3.20
N ASP A 15 -22.98 22.57 -3.53
CA ASP A 15 -24.33 22.17 -3.98
C ASP A 15 -24.27 21.27 -5.21
N ARG A 16 -23.46 21.63 -6.21
CA ARG A 16 -23.27 20.82 -7.42
C ARG A 16 -22.73 19.43 -7.10
N ALA A 17 -21.74 19.32 -6.22
CA ALA A 17 -21.19 18.04 -5.82
C ALA A 17 -22.24 17.16 -5.11
N LEU A 18 -22.99 17.73 -4.18
CA LEU A 18 -24.05 17.01 -3.47
C LEU A 18 -25.22 16.61 -4.38
N ASP A 19 -25.55 17.41 -5.39
CA ASP A 19 -26.59 17.08 -6.37
C ASP A 19 -26.16 15.92 -7.29
N VAL A 20 -24.88 15.89 -7.70
CA VAL A 20 -24.32 14.76 -8.44
C VAL A 20 -24.31 13.50 -7.57
N LEU A 21 -23.92 13.61 -6.29
CA LEU A 21 -23.95 12.48 -5.35
C LEU A 21 -25.37 11.97 -5.12
N ALA A 22 -26.36 12.85 -4.95
CA ALA A 22 -27.75 12.45 -4.70
C ALA A 22 -28.38 11.63 -5.84
N GLN A 23 -27.85 11.74 -7.06
CA GLN A 23 -28.29 10.95 -8.22
C GLN A 23 -27.57 9.60 -8.34
N ALA A 24 -26.54 9.36 -7.54
CA ALA A 24 -25.71 8.15 -7.63
C ALA A 24 -26.48 6.89 -7.22
N GLN A 25 -26.33 5.82 -7.99
CA GLN A 25 -26.84 4.50 -7.63
C GLN A 25 -25.79 3.66 -6.91
N ARG A 26 -24.50 3.89 -7.23
CA ARG A 26 -23.33 3.17 -6.71
C ARG A 26 -22.21 4.17 -6.37
N PRO A 27 -22.45 5.10 -5.42
CA PRO A 27 -21.44 6.08 -5.02
C PRO A 27 -20.21 5.38 -4.39
N LEU A 28 -19.03 5.96 -4.61
CA LEU A 28 -17.77 5.52 -4.00
C LEU A 28 -16.94 6.73 -3.58
N LEU A 29 -16.43 6.71 -2.34
CA LEU A 29 -15.42 7.67 -1.89
C LEU A 29 -14.02 7.07 -2.08
N VAL A 30 -13.08 7.84 -2.65
CA VAL A 30 -11.67 7.44 -2.72
C VAL A 30 -10.85 8.39 -1.87
N LEU A 31 -10.28 7.86 -0.80
CA LEU A 31 -9.44 8.61 0.13
C LEU A 31 -7.98 8.35 -0.21
N SER A 32 -7.18 9.39 -0.43
CA SER A 32 -5.75 9.22 -0.70
C SER A 32 -4.89 10.07 0.24
N LYS A 33 -3.57 10.03 0.04
CA LYS A 33 -2.62 10.62 0.99
C LYS A 33 -2.81 12.13 1.19
N GLY A 34 -3.42 12.85 0.24
CA GLY A 34 -3.82 14.24 0.46
C GLY A 34 -4.85 14.38 1.58
N ALA A 35 -5.84 13.48 1.62
CA ALA A 35 -6.84 13.44 2.70
C ALA A 35 -6.20 13.11 4.05
N ALA A 36 -5.29 12.14 4.09
CA ALA A 36 -4.55 11.81 5.31
C ALA A 36 -3.64 12.97 5.77
N TYR A 37 -2.99 13.66 4.83
CA TYR A 37 -2.10 14.80 5.08
C TYR A 37 -2.85 16.01 5.66
N ALA A 38 -4.08 16.24 5.23
CA ALA A 38 -4.90 17.36 5.71
C ALA A 38 -5.27 17.27 7.21
N GLN A 39 -5.12 16.10 7.83
CA GLN A 39 -5.51 15.83 9.22
C GLN A 39 -6.97 16.21 9.54
N ALA A 40 -7.85 16.12 8.53
CA ALA A 40 -9.28 16.36 8.64
C ALA A 40 -10.04 15.06 9.00
N ASP A 41 -9.46 14.26 9.89
CA ASP A 41 -9.84 12.85 10.09
C ASP A 41 -11.30 12.70 10.54
N ASN A 42 -11.71 13.48 11.54
CA ASN A 42 -13.06 13.41 12.11
C ASN A 42 -14.13 13.84 11.10
N VAL A 43 -13.93 14.95 10.39
CA VAL A 43 -14.93 15.44 9.43
C VAL A 43 -15.06 14.51 8.22
N ILE A 44 -13.97 13.91 7.76
CA ILE A 44 -14.01 12.90 6.69
C ILE A 44 -14.78 11.66 7.17
N ARG A 45 -14.52 11.21 8.40
CA ARG A 45 -15.22 10.08 9.00
C ARG A 45 -16.71 10.35 9.17
N GLU A 46 -17.07 11.49 9.74
CA GLU A 46 -18.47 11.90 9.93
C GLU A 46 -19.20 11.98 8.58
N PHE A 47 -18.56 12.51 7.53
CA PHE A 47 -19.13 12.52 6.19
C PHE A 47 -19.37 11.10 5.64
N VAL A 48 -18.41 10.19 5.80
CA VAL A 48 -18.54 8.78 5.38
C VAL A 48 -19.69 8.09 6.13
N GLU A 49 -19.73 8.23 7.45
CA GLU A 49 -20.75 7.61 8.30
C GLU A 49 -22.15 8.19 8.04
N HIS A 50 -22.27 9.52 7.90
CA HIS A 50 -23.52 10.22 7.63
C HIS A 50 -24.12 9.88 6.26
N THR A 51 -23.30 9.89 5.21
CA THR A 51 -23.77 9.67 3.83
C THR A 51 -24.02 8.21 3.48
N GLY A 52 -23.50 7.27 4.29
CA GLY A 52 -23.58 5.85 3.99
C GLY A 52 -22.62 5.36 2.90
N ILE A 53 -21.83 6.26 2.28
CA ILE A 53 -21.06 5.98 1.07
C ILE A 53 -19.88 5.04 1.39
N PRO A 54 -19.73 3.90 0.69
CA PRO A 54 -18.55 3.06 0.79
C PRO A 54 -17.28 3.82 0.42
N PHE A 55 -16.17 3.56 1.11
CA PHE A 55 -14.90 4.22 0.82
C PHE A 55 -13.79 3.22 0.45
N LEU A 56 -12.86 3.69 -0.38
CA LEU A 56 -11.65 2.98 -0.78
C LEU A 56 -10.43 3.82 -0.37
N PRO A 57 -9.66 3.38 0.63
CA PRO A 57 -8.41 4.05 0.98
C PRO A 57 -7.31 3.63 -0.02
N MET A 58 -6.60 4.62 -0.56
CA MET A 58 -5.30 4.42 -1.18
C MET A 58 -4.25 4.13 -0.11
N SER A 59 -3.05 3.69 -0.52
CA SER A 59 -2.08 3.07 0.39
C SER A 59 -1.80 3.87 1.67
N MET A 60 -1.30 5.10 1.57
CA MET A 60 -1.00 5.95 2.73
C MET A 60 -2.23 6.67 3.32
N ALA A 61 -3.45 6.35 2.85
CA ALA A 61 -4.71 6.74 3.48
C ALA A 61 -5.35 5.60 4.29
N LYS A 62 -4.79 4.39 4.24
CA LYS A 62 -5.16 3.30 5.16
C LYS A 62 -5.04 3.81 6.60
N GLY A 63 -6.06 3.51 7.41
CA GLY A 63 -6.17 4.00 8.79
C GLY A 63 -6.76 5.40 8.96
N LEU A 64 -6.98 6.19 7.88
CA LEU A 64 -7.74 7.45 7.97
C LEU A 64 -9.13 7.23 8.59
N LEU A 65 -9.78 6.17 8.11
CA LEU A 65 -10.72 5.39 8.91
C LEU A 65 -10.04 4.03 9.13
N PRO A 66 -10.31 3.34 10.26
CA PRO A 66 -9.75 2.00 10.47
C PRO A 66 -10.04 1.10 9.27
N ASP A 67 -9.06 0.32 8.80
CA ASP A 67 -9.25 -0.51 7.60
C ASP A 67 -10.36 -1.57 7.78
N SER A 68 -10.66 -1.93 9.03
CA SER A 68 -11.77 -2.80 9.44
C SER A 68 -13.15 -2.15 9.39
N HIS A 69 -13.24 -0.83 9.09
CA HIS A 69 -14.50 -0.09 9.07
C HIS A 69 -15.54 -0.78 8.17
N PRO A 70 -16.82 -0.88 8.60
CA PRO A 70 -17.85 -1.62 7.86
C PRO A 70 -18.02 -1.11 6.42
N GLN A 71 -17.93 0.21 6.21
CA GLN A 71 -18.04 0.86 4.89
C GLN A 71 -16.76 0.79 4.04
N SER A 72 -15.65 0.22 4.54
CA SER A 72 -14.46 0.01 3.73
C SER A 72 -14.74 -1.01 2.62
N ALA A 73 -14.51 -0.59 1.38
CA ALA A 73 -14.60 -1.39 0.17
C ALA A 73 -13.24 -1.97 -0.25
N ALA A 74 -12.18 -1.84 0.56
CA ALA A 74 -10.81 -2.23 0.20
C ALA A 74 -10.69 -3.68 -0.30
N ALA A 75 -11.28 -4.64 0.41
CA ALA A 75 -11.26 -6.05 -0.02
C ALA A 75 -12.16 -6.34 -1.23
N ALA A 76 -12.96 -5.37 -1.69
CA ALA A 76 -13.78 -5.43 -2.89
C ALA A 76 -13.35 -4.40 -3.96
N ARG A 77 -12.12 -3.86 -3.88
CA ARG A 77 -11.59 -2.76 -4.72
C ARG A 77 -11.99 -2.87 -6.20
N SER A 78 -11.69 -3.98 -6.86
CA SER A 78 -11.96 -4.14 -8.28
C SER A 78 -13.45 -4.04 -8.63
N LEU A 79 -14.33 -4.58 -7.78
CA LEU A 79 -15.77 -4.46 -7.98
C LEU A 79 -16.25 -3.03 -7.73
N ALA A 80 -15.76 -2.41 -6.65
CA ALA A 80 -16.09 -1.04 -6.29
C ALA A 80 -15.74 -0.06 -7.43
N MET A 81 -14.51 -0.12 -7.94
CA MET A 81 -14.06 0.75 -9.03
C MET A 81 -14.80 0.49 -10.34
N ALA A 82 -14.94 -0.79 -10.74
CA ALA A 82 -15.54 -1.13 -12.03
C ALA A 82 -17.04 -0.80 -12.10
N ARG A 83 -17.74 -0.76 -10.96
CA ARG A 83 -19.19 -0.54 -10.91
C ARG A 83 -19.62 0.84 -10.43
N ALA A 84 -18.76 1.61 -9.77
CA ALA A 84 -19.12 2.94 -9.29
C ALA A 84 -19.56 3.84 -10.46
N ASP A 85 -20.66 4.55 -10.26
CA ASP A 85 -21.21 5.51 -11.23
C ASP A 85 -20.91 6.97 -10.87
N VAL A 86 -20.77 7.27 -9.58
CA VAL A 86 -20.24 8.54 -9.07
C VAL A 86 -19.11 8.26 -8.09
N VAL A 87 -17.98 8.93 -8.29
CA VAL A 87 -16.77 8.77 -7.48
C VAL A 87 -16.37 10.12 -6.92
N LEU A 88 -16.31 10.24 -5.59
CA LEU A 88 -15.76 11.42 -4.92
C LEU A 88 -14.31 11.13 -4.52
N LEU A 89 -13.38 11.80 -5.19
CA LEU A 89 -11.94 11.76 -4.94
C LEU A 89 -11.58 12.80 -3.88
N VAL A 90 -10.97 12.39 -2.77
CA VAL A 90 -10.54 13.31 -1.71
C VAL A 90 -9.02 13.27 -1.59
N GLY A 91 -8.35 14.34 -2.03
CA GLY A 91 -6.88 14.42 -2.09
C GLY A 91 -6.26 13.30 -2.91
N ALA A 92 -6.97 12.83 -3.94
CA ALA A 92 -6.64 11.68 -4.77
C ALA A 92 -6.59 12.07 -6.24
N ARG A 93 -5.44 11.84 -6.87
CA ARG A 93 -5.22 12.08 -8.31
C ARG A 93 -5.62 10.86 -9.13
N LEU A 94 -6.27 11.07 -10.28
CA LEU A 94 -6.57 10.02 -11.26
C LEU A 94 -5.33 9.67 -12.09
N ASN A 95 -4.25 9.24 -11.44
CA ASN A 95 -3.03 8.81 -12.12
C ASN A 95 -2.97 7.27 -12.28
N TRP A 96 -1.78 6.75 -12.61
CA TRP A 96 -1.54 5.33 -12.84
C TRP A 96 -1.99 4.41 -11.68
N LEU A 97 -1.98 4.87 -10.42
CA LEU A 97 -2.45 4.09 -9.26
C LEU A 97 -3.95 3.80 -9.32
N LEU A 98 -4.70 4.67 -9.98
CA LEU A 98 -6.12 4.55 -10.23
C LEU A 98 -6.41 4.24 -11.71
N GLY A 99 -5.43 3.77 -12.48
CA GLY A 99 -5.62 3.44 -13.90
C GLY A 99 -6.15 4.61 -14.72
N ASN A 100 -5.74 5.84 -14.38
CA ASN A 100 -6.15 7.08 -15.03
C ASN A 100 -7.66 7.35 -15.06
N GLY A 101 -8.46 6.64 -14.24
CA GLY A 101 -9.93 6.73 -14.31
C GLY A 101 -10.52 6.05 -15.55
N GLU A 102 -9.78 5.17 -16.22
CA GLU A 102 -10.16 4.56 -17.50
C GLU A 102 -10.85 3.19 -17.35
N SER A 103 -11.69 2.87 -18.33
CA SER A 103 -12.26 1.54 -18.52
C SER A 103 -11.19 0.56 -19.04
N PRO A 104 -11.20 -0.73 -18.64
CA PRO A 104 -12.25 -1.43 -17.87
C PRO A 104 -12.04 -1.40 -16.35
N GLN A 105 -11.03 -0.69 -15.83
CA GLN A 105 -10.81 -0.62 -14.38
C GLN A 105 -11.89 0.20 -13.67
N TRP A 106 -12.40 1.22 -14.35
CA TRP A 106 -13.56 2.01 -13.95
C TRP A 106 -14.73 1.80 -14.91
N SER A 107 -15.94 2.15 -14.46
CA SER A 107 -17.09 2.27 -15.36
C SER A 107 -16.80 3.32 -16.44
N ALA A 108 -17.14 3.03 -17.69
CA ALA A 108 -16.96 3.98 -18.80
C ALA A 108 -17.74 5.31 -18.59
N ASP A 109 -18.86 5.23 -17.88
CA ASP A 109 -19.76 6.35 -17.59
C ASP A 109 -19.57 6.92 -16.16
N ALA A 110 -18.48 6.55 -15.47
CA ALA A 110 -18.21 7.06 -14.13
C ALA A 110 -18.06 8.59 -14.14
N LYS A 111 -18.81 9.26 -13.26
CA LYS A 111 -18.69 10.70 -13.01
C LYS A 111 -17.75 10.94 -11.82
N PHE A 112 -16.79 11.83 -11.99
CA PHE A 112 -15.81 12.15 -10.95
C PHE A 112 -16.09 13.52 -10.32
N ILE A 113 -16.16 13.55 -9.00
CA ILE A 113 -16.11 14.74 -8.16
C ILE A 113 -14.73 14.74 -7.51
N GLN A 114 -14.06 15.88 -7.43
CA GLN A 114 -12.68 15.91 -6.94
C GLN A 114 -12.47 17.06 -5.98
N VAL A 115 -11.99 16.73 -4.78
CA VAL A 115 -11.50 17.67 -3.78
C VAL A 115 -9.98 17.72 -3.89
N ASP A 116 -9.46 18.86 -4.31
CA ASP A 116 -8.02 19.12 -4.36
C ASP A 116 -7.76 20.62 -4.14
N ILE A 117 -6.60 20.94 -3.58
CA ILE A 117 -6.17 22.33 -3.41
C ILE A 117 -5.61 22.89 -4.73
N GLU A 118 -5.09 22.01 -5.59
CA GLU A 118 -4.44 22.38 -6.85
C GLU A 118 -5.46 22.40 -8.00
N ALA A 119 -5.81 23.60 -8.46
CA ALA A 119 -6.82 23.76 -9.50
C ALA A 119 -6.41 23.15 -10.85
N SER A 120 -5.11 23.08 -11.14
CA SER A 120 -4.63 22.49 -12.40
C SER A 120 -4.74 20.96 -12.45
N GLU A 121 -5.05 20.30 -11.33
CA GLU A 121 -5.24 18.84 -11.31
C GLU A 121 -6.61 18.41 -11.85
N PHE A 122 -7.60 19.30 -11.88
CA PHE A 122 -8.89 18.98 -12.49
C PHE A 122 -8.74 18.78 -14.00
N ASP A 123 -9.48 17.82 -14.54
CA ASP A 123 -9.46 17.43 -15.96
C ASP A 123 -8.11 16.91 -16.47
N SER A 124 -7.14 16.62 -15.59
CA SER A 124 -5.81 16.11 -15.96
C SER A 124 -5.85 14.77 -16.69
N ASN A 125 -6.83 13.92 -16.37
CA ASN A 125 -6.99 12.58 -16.95
C ASN A 125 -8.43 12.31 -17.44
N ARG A 126 -9.44 12.62 -16.63
CA ARG A 126 -10.87 12.46 -16.95
C ARG A 126 -11.61 13.76 -16.60
N PRO A 127 -12.70 14.09 -17.31
CA PRO A 127 -13.53 15.23 -16.94
C PRO A 127 -14.07 15.13 -15.51
N ILE A 128 -13.91 16.20 -14.74
CA ILE A 128 -14.39 16.34 -13.36
C ILE A 128 -15.71 17.13 -13.40
N VAL A 129 -16.82 16.46 -13.09
CA VAL A 129 -18.16 17.06 -13.23
C VAL A 129 -18.48 18.07 -12.13
N ALA A 130 -17.82 17.95 -10.98
CA ALA A 130 -17.91 18.89 -9.87
C ALA A 130 -16.52 19.04 -9.21
N PRO A 131 -15.67 19.95 -9.72
CA PRO A 131 -14.40 20.26 -9.07
C PRO A 131 -14.64 21.07 -7.80
N LEU A 132 -13.96 20.69 -6.73
CA LEU A 132 -14.03 21.33 -5.41
C LEU A 132 -12.63 21.82 -5.04
N THR A 133 -12.28 23.02 -5.50
CA THR A 133 -11.01 23.66 -5.18
C THR A 133 -11.02 24.17 -3.75
N GLY A 134 -10.08 23.71 -2.92
CA GLY A 134 -9.98 24.14 -1.54
C GLY A 134 -9.08 23.24 -0.71
N ASP A 135 -8.76 23.66 0.51
CA ASP A 135 -8.14 22.73 1.45
C ASP A 135 -9.16 21.66 1.85
N ILE A 136 -8.71 20.41 2.01
CA ILE A 136 -9.60 19.27 2.22
C ILE A 136 -10.45 19.44 3.49
N GLY A 137 -9.90 20.03 4.56
CA GLY A 137 -10.64 20.23 5.81
C GLY A 137 -11.82 21.17 5.63
N SER A 138 -11.61 22.31 4.98
CA SER A 138 -12.69 23.26 4.66
C SER A 138 -13.72 22.67 3.71
N VAL A 139 -13.29 21.97 2.67
CA VAL A 139 -14.21 21.38 1.68
C VAL A 139 -15.06 20.28 2.30
N MET A 140 -14.45 19.36 3.06
CA MET A 140 -15.18 18.28 3.71
C MET A 140 -16.14 18.79 4.80
N SER A 141 -15.77 19.87 5.50
CA SER A 141 -16.67 20.52 6.48
C SER A 141 -17.90 21.11 5.80
N ALA A 142 -17.71 21.83 4.69
CA ALA A 142 -18.81 22.41 3.93
C ALA A 142 -19.72 21.32 3.30
N LEU A 143 -19.12 20.24 2.79
CA LEU A 143 -19.87 19.08 2.30
C LEU A 143 -20.70 18.41 3.40
N LEU A 144 -20.14 18.22 4.59
CA LEU A 144 -20.84 17.62 5.73
C LEU A 144 -22.00 18.50 6.20
N GLU A 145 -21.76 19.81 6.37
CA GLU A 145 -22.78 20.78 6.78
C GLU A 145 -23.96 20.82 5.80
N ALA A 146 -23.68 20.93 4.50
CA ALA A 146 -24.71 20.95 3.46
C ALA A 146 -25.38 19.57 3.23
N ALA A 147 -24.76 18.48 3.67
CA ALA A 147 -25.34 17.14 3.64
C ALA A 147 -26.21 16.82 4.86
N ALA A 148 -26.20 17.63 5.93
CA ALA A 148 -26.86 17.33 7.21
C ALA A 148 -28.35 17.01 7.06
N ASP A 149 -29.05 17.76 6.20
CA ASP A 149 -30.50 17.59 5.94
C ASP A 149 -30.80 16.59 4.80
N ARG A 150 -29.79 15.99 4.17
CA ARG A 150 -29.95 15.03 3.07
C ARG A 150 -29.92 13.59 3.61
N SER A 151 -30.81 12.73 3.10
CA SER A 151 -30.82 11.30 3.45
C SER A 151 -29.57 10.57 2.90
N SER A 152 -29.24 9.41 3.50
CA SER A 152 -28.18 8.51 3.02
C SER A 152 -28.21 8.35 1.50
N VAL A 153 -27.04 8.53 0.88
CA VAL A 153 -26.88 8.51 -0.58
C VAL A 153 -26.69 7.07 -1.08
N ALA A 154 -26.06 6.20 -0.27
CA ALA A 154 -25.79 4.84 -0.68
C ALA A 154 -27.01 3.92 -0.51
N SER A 155 -27.40 3.23 -1.58
CA SER A 155 -28.48 2.24 -1.52
C SER A 155 -28.06 0.97 -0.76
N ALA A 156 -29.02 0.33 -0.09
CA ALA A 156 -28.82 -0.97 0.57
C ALA A 156 -28.39 -2.06 -0.43
N ALA A 157 -28.87 -1.98 -1.68
CA ALA A 157 -28.49 -2.90 -2.74
C ALA A 157 -26.99 -2.79 -3.07
N TRP A 158 -26.47 -1.55 -3.20
CA TRP A 158 -25.06 -1.32 -3.51
C TRP A 158 -24.14 -1.76 -2.36
N THR A 159 -24.45 -1.31 -1.15
CA THR A 159 -23.66 -1.66 0.05
C THR A 159 -23.69 -3.17 0.33
N GLY A 160 -24.83 -3.83 0.12
CA GLY A 160 -24.96 -5.29 0.21
C GLY A 160 -24.09 -6.04 -0.80
N GLU A 161 -24.06 -5.60 -2.07
CA GLU A 161 -23.23 -6.22 -3.09
C GLU A 161 -21.72 -6.16 -2.74
N LEU A 162 -21.26 -5.00 -2.26
CA LEU A 162 -19.89 -4.83 -1.79
C LEU A 162 -19.59 -5.70 -0.57
N ALA A 163 -20.53 -5.80 0.38
CA ALA A 163 -20.40 -6.64 1.56
C ALA A 163 -20.24 -8.12 1.19
N ASP A 164 -21.03 -8.63 0.24
CA ASP A 164 -20.94 -10.00 -0.26
C ASP A 164 -19.61 -10.29 -0.96
N ARG A 165 -19.11 -9.34 -1.76
CA ARG A 165 -17.79 -9.46 -2.38
C ARG A 165 -16.68 -9.43 -1.33
N LYS A 166 -16.77 -8.51 -0.36
CA LYS A 166 -15.83 -8.39 0.77
C LYS A 166 -15.76 -9.69 1.55
N ALA A 167 -16.90 -10.25 1.95
CA ALA A 167 -16.96 -11.51 2.70
C ALA A 167 -16.26 -12.67 1.96
N ARG A 168 -16.51 -12.82 0.66
CA ARG A 168 -15.85 -13.85 -0.17
C ARG A 168 -14.34 -13.66 -0.25
N ASN A 169 -13.89 -12.43 -0.51
CA ASN A 169 -12.47 -12.13 -0.66
C ASN A 169 -11.72 -12.25 0.68
N SER A 170 -12.32 -11.77 1.79
CA SER A 170 -11.77 -11.93 3.14
C SER A 170 -11.72 -13.40 3.56
N ALA A 171 -12.72 -14.23 3.21
CA ALA A 171 -12.66 -15.67 3.47
C ALA A 171 -11.54 -16.37 2.68
N LYS A 172 -11.31 -15.96 1.41
CA LYS A 172 -10.19 -16.45 0.60
C LYS A 172 -8.85 -16.02 1.21
N MET A 173 -8.72 -14.76 1.63
CA MET A 173 -7.51 -14.26 2.28
C MET A 173 -7.23 -15.00 3.58
N ARG A 174 -8.24 -15.22 4.43
CA ARG A 174 -8.08 -15.95 5.70
C ARG A 174 -7.55 -17.37 5.49
N ARG A 175 -7.99 -18.07 4.44
CA ARG A 175 -7.43 -19.38 4.10
C ARG A 175 -5.95 -19.29 3.73
N ARG A 176 -5.57 -18.36 2.84
CA ARG A 176 -4.17 -18.15 2.45
C ARG A 176 -3.24 -17.81 3.62
N LEU A 177 -3.73 -17.01 4.57
CA LEU A 177 -2.97 -16.64 5.76
C LEU A 177 -2.83 -17.79 6.77
N ALA A 178 -3.72 -18.80 6.70
CA ALA A 178 -3.69 -19.97 7.58
C ALA A 178 -2.89 -21.15 7.00
N ASP A 179 -2.45 -21.07 5.74
CA ASP A 179 -1.63 -22.09 5.11
C ASP A 179 -0.22 -22.06 5.73
N ASP A 180 0.21 -23.18 6.32
CA ASP A 180 1.52 -23.31 6.98
C ASP A 180 2.58 -23.87 6.01
N HIS A 181 3.03 -23.02 5.08
CA HIS A 181 4.05 -23.38 4.09
C HIS A 181 5.46 -23.41 4.70
N HIS A 182 6.22 -24.45 4.32
CA HIS A 182 7.65 -24.63 4.62
C HIS A 182 8.38 -25.02 3.31
N PRO A 183 9.31 -24.21 2.78
CA PRO A 183 9.77 -22.90 3.28
C PRO A 183 8.64 -21.85 3.39
N MET A 184 8.85 -20.87 4.27
CA MET A 184 7.89 -19.79 4.51
C MET A 184 7.66 -18.96 3.24
N ARG A 185 6.46 -18.40 3.11
CA ARG A 185 5.99 -17.63 1.95
C ARG A 185 5.52 -16.26 2.39
N PHE A 186 5.27 -15.36 1.43
CA PHE A 186 4.82 -14.00 1.75
C PHE A 186 3.54 -14.00 2.60
N TYR A 187 2.58 -14.88 2.32
CA TYR A 187 1.29 -14.89 3.03
C TYR A 187 1.39 -15.29 4.50
N ASN A 188 2.08 -16.39 4.84
CA ASN A 188 2.20 -16.81 6.23
C ASN A 188 3.21 -15.95 7.02
N ALA A 189 4.26 -15.42 6.36
CA ALA A 189 5.12 -14.41 6.97
C ALA A 189 4.35 -13.12 7.33
N LEU A 190 3.61 -12.55 6.38
CA LEU A 190 2.79 -11.36 6.62
C LEU A 190 1.63 -11.64 7.58
N GLY A 191 1.13 -12.89 7.63
CA GLY A 191 0.16 -13.34 8.64
C GLY A 191 0.72 -13.23 10.07
N ALA A 192 1.95 -13.68 10.30
CA ALA A 192 2.63 -13.54 11.58
C ALA A 192 2.88 -12.06 11.93
N ILE A 193 3.37 -11.25 10.98
CA ILE A 193 3.56 -9.81 11.17
C ILE A 193 2.23 -9.12 11.53
N ARG A 194 1.14 -9.46 10.83
CA ARG A 194 -0.20 -8.95 11.10
C ARG A 194 -0.66 -9.27 12.52
N SER A 195 -0.43 -10.50 13.02
CA SER A 195 -0.79 -10.91 14.39
C SER A 195 -0.15 -10.00 15.45
N VAL A 196 1.12 -9.64 15.25
CA VAL A 196 1.82 -8.74 16.17
C VAL A 196 1.33 -7.30 16.04
N LEU A 197 1.24 -6.77 14.82
CA LEU A 197 0.85 -5.37 14.59
C LEU A 197 -0.60 -5.07 15.00
N GLN A 198 -1.52 -6.03 14.91
CA GLN A 198 -2.89 -5.87 15.40
C GLN A 198 -2.97 -5.61 16.92
N ARG A 199 -1.99 -6.12 17.67
CA ARG A 199 -1.86 -5.89 19.13
C ARG A 199 -1.11 -4.60 19.46
N ASN A 200 -0.53 -3.94 18.46
CA ASN A 200 0.29 -2.73 18.59
C ASN A 200 -0.11 -1.68 17.54
N PRO A 201 -1.36 -1.16 17.58
CA PRO A 201 -1.92 -0.30 16.53
C PRO A 201 -1.27 1.09 16.41
N ASP A 202 -0.47 1.51 17.38
CA ASP A 202 0.27 2.78 17.40
C ASP A 202 1.69 2.69 16.80
N VAL A 203 2.09 1.51 16.32
CA VAL A 203 3.34 1.31 15.58
C VAL A 203 3.22 1.92 14.18
N TYR A 204 4.22 2.69 13.78
CA TYR A 204 4.33 3.15 12.39
C TYR A 204 4.85 2.02 11.51
N VAL A 205 4.25 1.85 10.34
CA VAL A 205 4.62 0.85 9.35
C VAL A 205 5.24 1.54 8.14
N VAL A 206 6.54 1.32 7.95
CA VAL A 206 7.22 1.62 6.69
C VAL A 206 7.20 0.37 5.83
N ASN A 207 7.01 0.51 4.52
CA ASN A 207 6.92 -0.66 3.65
C ASN A 207 7.32 -0.35 2.21
N GLU A 208 8.26 -1.12 1.66
CA GLU A 208 8.64 -1.06 0.25
C GLU A 208 9.02 -2.45 -0.31
N GLY A 209 9.21 -2.51 -1.62
CA GLY A 209 9.40 -3.74 -2.41
C GLY A 209 8.35 -3.88 -3.51
N ALA A 210 8.28 -5.08 -4.10
CA ALA A 210 7.23 -5.44 -5.07
C ALA A 210 6.17 -6.31 -4.38
N ASN A 211 6.42 -7.62 -4.28
CA ASN A 211 5.52 -8.54 -3.59
C ASN A 211 5.37 -8.17 -2.11
N ALA A 212 6.48 -7.79 -1.45
CA ALA A 212 6.48 -7.28 -0.08
C ALA A 212 5.56 -6.06 0.09
N LEU A 213 5.60 -5.10 -0.83
CA LEU A 213 4.76 -3.89 -0.80
C LEU A 213 3.28 -4.22 -1.03
N ASP A 214 2.97 -4.93 -2.11
CA ASP A 214 1.60 -5.20 -2.53
C ASP A 214 0.86 -6.10 -1.55
N LEU A 215 1.53 -7.15 -1.07
CA LEU A 215 0.92 -8.09 -0.13
C LEU A 215 0.81 -7.47 1.26
N ALA A 216 1.81 -6.75 1.76
CA ALA A 216 1.71 -6.07 3.05
C ALA A 216 0.61 -5.01 3.06
N ARG A 217 0.45 -4.23 1.98
CA ARG A 217 -0.66 -3.27 1.85
C ARG A 217 -2.03 -3.92 1.98
N ASN A 218 -2.18 -5.14 1.49
CA ASN A 218 -3.45 -5.89 1.51
C ASN A 218 -3.69 -6.67 2.81
N ILE A 219 -2.64 -7.05 3.54
CA ILE A 219 -2.71 -7.95 4.70
C ILE A 219 -2.58 -7.18 6.01
N ILE A 220 -1.76 -6.14 6.07
CA ILE A 220 -1.55 -5.34 7.28
C ILE A 220 -2.63 -4.25 7.36
N ASP A 221 -3.52 -4.38 8.33
CA ASP A 221 -4.63 -3.45 8.59
C ASP A 221 -4.12 -2.26 9.43
N MET A 222 -4.36 -1.04 8.96
CA MET A 222 -4.07 0.18 9.71
C MET A 222 -5.29 0.61 10.53
N HIS A 223 -5.05 0.95 11.80
CA HIS A 223 -6.09 1.40 12.74
C HIS A 223 -6.07 2.92 12.95
N LEU A 224 -4.92 3.56 12.73
CA LEU A 224 -4.70 4.97 12.95
C LEU A 224 -4.25 5.68 11.66
N PRO A 225 -4.65 6.95 11.46
CA PRO A 225 -4.29 7.72 10.28
C PRO A 225 -2.78 7.96 10.23
N ARG A 226 -2.21 8.09 9.02
CA ARG A 226 -0.80 8.47 8.79
C ARG A 226 0.24 7.51 9.42
N HIS A 227 -0.16 6.30 9.81
CA HIS A 227 0.77 5.29 10.35
C HIS A 227 1.42 4.43 9.27
N ARG A 228 1.00 4.52 8.00
CA ARG A 228 1.62 3.81 6.87
C ARG A 228 2.40 4.76 5.97
N LEU A 229 3.67 4.45 5.74
CA LEU A 229 4.57 5.14 4.82
C LEU A 229 5.12 4.14 3.80
N ASP A 230 5.05 4.45 2.51
CA ASP A 230 5.54 3.54 1.47
C ASP A 230 6.10 4.26 0.24
N SER A 231 6.48 3.48 -0.78
CA SER A 231 7.10 3.92 -2.04
C SER A 231 6.33 4.99 -2.81
N GLY A 232 5.06 5.26 -2.45
CA GLY A 232 4.33 6.43 -2.88
C GLY A 232 4.07 6.49 -4.39
N THR A 233 4.01 7.70 -4.94
CA THR A 233 3.56 7.93 -6.33
C THR A 233 4.57 7.47 -7.39
N TRP A 234 5.86 7.45 -7.07
CA TRP A 234 6.90 7.03 -8.01
C TRP A 234 7.37 5.59 -7.82
N GLY A 235 6.83 4.86 -6.83
CA GLY A 235 7.25 3.49 -6.59
C GLY A 235 8.74 3.39 -6.25
N VAL A 236 9.26 4.34 -5.48
CA VAL A 236 10.69 4.41 -5.15
C VAL A 236 11.06 3.28 -4.19
N MET A 237 12.13 2.54 -4.52
CA MET A 237 12.86 1.68 -3.59
C MET A 237 14.00 2.48 -2.96
N GLY A 238 14.22 2.30 -1.65
CA GLY A 238 15.20 3.04 -0.87
C GLY A 238 14.62 4.13 0.03
N ILE A 239 13.29 4.20 0.16
CA ILE A 239 12.66 5.10 1.14
C ILE A 239 12.69 4.51 2.55
N GLY A 240 12.91 3.19 2.68
CA GLY A 240 12.64 2.42 3.89
C GLY A 240 13.30 3.00 5.14
N MET A 241 14.63 3.00 5.19
CA MET A 241 15.32 3.43 6.40
C MET A 241 15.15 4.93 6.68
N GLY A 242 15.16 5.77 5.65
CA GLY A 242 14.95 7.22 5.80
C GLY A 242 13.58 7.56 6.38
N TYR A 243 12.52 6.91 5.89
CA TYR A 243 11.17 7.06 6.45
C TYR A 243 11.06 6.49 7.86
N ALA A 244 11.72 5.37 8.15
CA ALA A 244 11.68 4.78 9.48
C ALA A 244 12.37 5.66 10.53
N ILE A 245 13.53 6.25 10.18
CA ILE A 245 14.23 7.23 11.00
C ILE A 245 13.34 8.45 11.26
N ALA A 246 12.78 9.05 10.19
CA ALA A 246 11.94 10.23 10.32
C ALA A 246 10.70 9.96 11.19
N ALA A 247 10.01 8.83 10.96
CA ALA A 247 8.85 8.45 11.76
C ALA A 247 9.22 8.29 13.24
N ALA A 248 10.31 7.59 13.56
CA ALA A 248 10.74 7.41 14.94
C ALA A 248 11.10 8.74 15.62
N VAL A 249 11.82 9.63 14.91
CA VAL A 249 12.27 10.93 15.44
C VAL A 249 11.08 11.88 15.66
N GLU A 250 10.20 12.02 14.68
CA GLU A 250 9.11 13.01 14.75
C GLU A 250 7.99 12.59 15.71
N THR A 251 7.82 11.29 15.93
CA THR A 251 6.67 10.77 16.69
C THR A 251 7.05 10.22 18.06
N GLY A 252 8.32 9.86 18.25
CA GLY A 252 8.79 9.12 19.43
C GLY A 252 8.17 7.73 19.57
N ARG A 253 7.52 7.19 18.52
CA ARG A 253 6.86 5.88 18.53
C ARG A 253 7.72 4.79 17.89
N PRO A 254 7.48 3.51 18.23
CA PRO A 254 8.12 2.41 17.54
C PRO A 254 7.73 2.34 16.06
N VAL A 255 8.68 1.88 15.23
CA VAL A 255 8.50 1.72 13.79
C VAL A 255 8.82 0.28 13.39
N VAL A 256 7.98 -0.30 12.54
CA VAL A 256 8.26 -1.56 11.85
C VAL A 256 8.40 -1.27 10.35
N ALA A 257 9.60 -1.52 9.82
CA ALA A 257 9.87 -1.41 8.39
C ALA A 257 9.76 -2.81 7.76
N ILE A 258 8.77 -3.04 6.91
CA ILE A 258 8.55 -4.30 6.20
C ILE A 258 9.14 -4.17 4.80
N GLU A 259 10.29 -4.78 4.60
CA GLU A 259 11.16 -4.55 3.45
C GLU A 259 11.25 -5.80 2.57
N GLY A 260 11.19 -5.66 1.25
CA GLY A 260 11.78 -6.68 0.37
C GLY A 260 13.31 -6.61 0.45
N ASP A 261 14.01 -7.73 0.36
CA ASP A 261 15.48 -7.80 0.40
C ASP A 261 16.17 -6.88 -0.62
N SER A 262 15.70 -6.84 -1.86
CA SER A 262 16.18 -5.90 -2.89
C SER A 262 15.96 -4.44 -2.48
N ALA A 263 14.77 -4.11 -1.96
CA ALA A 263 14.43 -2.75 -1.56
C ALA A 263 15.29 -2.27 -0.38
N PHE A 264 15.48 -3.13 0.63
CA PHE A 264 16.38 -2.87 1.75
C PHE A 264 17.79 -2.50 1.28
N GLY A 265 18.31 -3.17 0.24
CA GLY A 265 19.64 -2.89 -0.31
C GLY A 265 19.88 -1.44 -0.72
N PHE A 266 18.84 -0.66 -1.05
CA PHE A 266 18.97 0.75 -1.44
C PHE A 266 19.25 1.69 -0.26
N SER A 267 18.84 1.32 0.96
CA SER A 267 18.99 2.18 2.15
C SER A 267 19.54 1.48 3.40
N GLY A 268 19.90 0.19 3.31
CA GLY A 268 20.24 -0.64 4.47
C GLY A 268 21.45 -0.20 5.30
N MET A 269 22.37 0.58 4.73
CA MET A 269 23.49 1.18 5.48
C MET A 269 23.03 2.18 6.55
N GLU A 270 21.84 2.77 6.39
CA GLU A 270 21.24 3.65 7.39
C GLU A 270 20.78 2.89 8.65
N PHE A 271 20.88 1.56 8.67
CA PHE A 271 20.75 0.82 9.93
C PHE A 271 21.83 1.25 10.96
N GLU A 272 23.02 1.66 10.52
CA GLU A 272 24.01 2.32 11.39
C GLU A 272 23.42 3.59 12.03
N THR A 273 22.74 4.43 11.23
CA THR A 273 22.09 5.65 11.69
C THR A 273 21.03 5.34 12.75
N ILE A 274 20.18 4.33 12.50
CA ILE A 274 19.19 3.85 13.48
C ILE A 274 19.87 3.44 14.79
N CYS A 275 20.97 2.69 14.72
CA CYS A 275 21.72 2.25 15.90
C CYS A 275 22.37 3.41 16.67
N ARG A 276 23.04 4.31 15.96
CA ARG A 276 23.74 5.47 16.54
C ARG A 276 22.79 6.40 17.29
N TYR A 277 21.57 6.59 16.78
CA TYR A 277 20.52 7.35 17.46
C TYR A 277 19.66 6.52 18.44
N ARG A 278 19.89 5.20 18.52
CA ARG A 278 19.15 4.25 19.38
C ARG A 278 17.63 4.33 19.15
N LEU A 279 17.22 4.43 17.89
CA LEU A 279 15.81 4.58 17.54
C LEU A 279 15.05 3.25 17.72
N PRO A 280 13.77 3.28 18.13
CA PRO A 280 12.94 2.09 18.30
C PRO A 280 12.42 1.57 16.96
N VAL A 281 13.34 1.21 16.05
CA VAL A 281 13.02 0.72 14.71
C VAL A 281 13.33 -0.77 14.63
N THR A 282 12.32 -1.55 14.23
CA THR A 282 12.47 -2.95 13.85
C THR A 282 12.33 -3.10 12.35
N VAL A 283 13.38 -3.54 11.66
CA VAL A 283 13.35 -3.85 10.23
C VAL A 283 13.05 -5.33 10.06
N VAL A 284 12.06 -5.68 9.24
CA VAL A 284 11.70 -7.05 8.88
C VAL A 284 11.94 -7.21 7.38
N ILE A 285 12.98 -7.94 7.02
CA ILE A 285 13.36 -8.19 5.63
C ILE A 285 12.72 -9.50 5.19
N LEU A 286 11.82 -9.41 4.21
CA LEU A 286 11.22 -10.55 3.51
C LEU A 286 12.23 -11.04 2.46
N ASN A 287 13.10 -11.96 2.87
CA ASN A 287 14.25 -12.43 2.10
C ASN A 287 13.87 -13.65 1.24
N ASN A 288 13.42 -13.39 0.01
CA ASN A 288 13.23 -14.44 -1.02
C ASN A 288 14.42 -14.52 -1.99
N GLY A 289 15.52 -13.81 -1.72
CA GLY A 289 16.76 -13.89 -2.47
C GLY A 289 16.68 -13.25 -3.86
N GLY A 290 15.90 -12.19 -4.06
CA GLY A 290 15.86 -11.52 -5.36
C GLY A 290 14.79 -10.46 -5.59
N VAL A 291 14.89 -9.82 -6.76
CA VAL A 291 13.87 -8.92 -7.28
C VAL A 291 12.70 -9.76 -7.77
N TYR A 292 11.55 -9.65 -7.11
CA TYR A 292 10.33 -10.48 -7.31
C TYR A 292 10.47 -11.94 -6.88
N ARG A 293 11.53 -12.63 -7.31
CA ARG A 293 11.84 -14.05 -7.06
C ARG A 293 13.36 -14.26 -6.98
N GLY A 294 13.80 -15.33 -6.34
CA GLY A 294 15.21 -15.72 -6.24
C GLY A 294 15.59 -16.98 -7.03
N ASP A 295 14.66 -17.61 -7.77
CA ASP A 295 14.87 -18.90 -8.45
C ASP A 295 15.25 -18.81 -9.94
N GLU A 296 15.33 -17.60 -10.51
CA GLU A 296 15.53 -17.37 -11.94
C GLU A 296 16.92 -17.79 -12.47
N ALA A 297 17.90 -18.01 -11.58
CA ALA A 297 19.21 -18.52 -11.96
C ALA A 297 19.13 -19.87 -12.69
N THR A 298 18.14 -20.72 -12.37
CA THR A 298 17.97 -22.03 -13.02
C THR A 298 17.48 -21.90 -14.46
N ILE A 299 16.70 -20.85 -14.76
CA ILE A 299 16.14 -20.56 -16.08
C ILE A 299 17.18 -19.85 -16.96
N PHE A 300 17.92 -18.90 -16.38
CA PHE A 300 18.95 -18.16 -17.13
C PHE A 300 20.11 -19.07 -17.59
N ARG A 301 20.53 -20.00 -16.73
CA ARG A 301 21.63 -20.94 -17.02
C ARG A 301 21.32 -21.91 -18.17
N SER A 302 20.04 -22.23 -18.40
CA SER A 302 19.64 -23.11 -19.50
C SER A 302 19.48 -22.35 -20.83
N ALA A 303 19.19 -21.05 -20.78
CA ALA A 303 18.96 -20.20 -21.96
C ALA A 303 20.24 -19.58 -22.55
N ALA A 304 21.30 -19.39 -21.76
CA ALA A 304 22.51 -18.69 -22.20
C ALA A 304 23.81 -19.43 -21.77
N PRO A 305 24.33 -20.37 -22.59
CA PRO A 305 25.48 -21.22 -22.24
C PRO A 305 26.78 -20.45 -21.93
N VAL A 306 26.94 -19.27 -22.54
CA VAL A 306 28.11 -18.39 -22.36
C VAL A 306 28.13 -17.77 -20.95
N TRP A 307 26.96 -17.51 -20.38
CA TRP A 307 26.77 -16.82 -19.09
C TRP A 307 26.32 -17.78 -17.97
N ARG A 308 26.52 -19.10 -18.15
CA ARG A 308 26.03 -20.13 -17.22
C ARG A 308 26.53 -20.01 -15.78
N HIS A 309 27.58 -19.23 -15.54
CA HIS A 309 28.20 -19.03 -14.22
C HIS A 309 27.85 -17.69 -13.60
N ASP A 310 27.24 -16.78 -14.36
CA ASP A 310 26.86 -15.46 -13.85
C ASP A 310 25.52 -15.56 -13.11
N PRO A 311 25.32 -14.77 -12.03
CA PRO A 311 24.02 -14.68 -11.39
C PRO A 311 22.99 -14.07 -12.36
N ALA A 312 21.74 -14.52 -12.29
CA ALA A 312 20.66 -13.91 -13.07
C ALA A 312 20.42 -12.46 -12.59
N PRO A 313 19.98 -11.53 -13.46
CA PRO A 313 19.85 -10.11 -13.13
C PRO A 313 18.92 -9.78 -11.95
N THR A 314 18.01 -10.69 -11.63
CA THR A 314 17.01 -10.58 -10.56
C THR A 314 17.44 -11.30 -9.28
N VAL A 315 18.50 -12.11 -9.29
CA VAL A 315 18.87 -12.98 -8.17
C VAL A 315 19.84 -12.27 -7.22
N LEU A 316 19.48 -12.31 -5.93
CA LEU A 316 20.32 -11.96 -4.80
C LEU A 316 20.70 -13.24 -4.04
N ASN A 317 21.46 -13.12 -2.95
CA ASN A 317 21.82 -14.27 -2.13
C ASN A 317 20.66 -14.63 -1.18
N ALA A 318 19.91 -15.69 -1.49
CA ALA A 318 18.82 -16.19 -0.64
C ALA A 318 19.26 -16.64 0.77
N HIS A 319 20.55 -16.88 0.98
CA HIS A 319 21.12 -17.21 2.28
C HIS A 319 21.90 -16.05 2.89
N ALA A 320 21.69 -14.82 2.38
CA ALA A 320 22.22 -13.62 3.02
C ALA A 320 21.67 -13.53 4.45
N ARG A 321 22.56 -13.19 5.38
CA ARG A 321 22.27 -13.07 6.81
C ARG A 321 22.21 -11.60 7.18
N HIS A 322 21.15 -10.91 6.75
CA HIS A 322 21.02 -9.47 6.89
C HIS A 322 20.99 -9.02 8.35
N GLU A 323 20.54 -9.87 9.26
CA GLU A 323 20.48 -9.58 10.69
C GLU A 323 21.86 -9.38 11.33
N LEU A 324 22.92 -9.92 10.72
CA LEU A 324 24.30 -9.67 11.15
C LEU A 324 24.72 -8.21 10.93
N ILE A 325 24.05 -7.47 10.02
CA ILE A 325 24.24 -6.02 9.87
C ILE A 325 23.85 -5.31 11.16
N ALA A 326 22.80 -5.77 11.86
CA ALA A 326 22.41 -5.17 13.11
C ALA A 326 23.47 -5.35 14.19
N GLU A 327 24.02 -6.56 14.32
CA GLU A 327 25.07 -6.85 15.29
C GLU A 327 26.33 -6.01 15.04
N ALA A 328 26.70 -5.80 13.77
CA ALA A 328 27.85 -5.00 13.39
C ALA A 328 27.78 -3.54 13.89
N PHE A 329 26.57 -2.99 14.04
CA PHE A 329 26.34 -1.62 14.52
C PHE A 329 25.80 -1.56 15.96
N GLY A 330 25.74 -2.69 16.66
CA GLY A 330 25.30 -2.78 18.05
C GLY A 330 23.77 -2.83 18.26
N GLY A 331 23.01 -3.11 17.20
CA GLY A 331 21.59 -3.48 17.27
C GLY A 331 21.39 -4.98 17.48
N LYS A 332 20.12 -5.41 17.51
CA LYS A 332 19.74 -6.82 17.72
C LYS A 332 19.32 -7.50 16.42
N GLY A 333 20.01 -8.57 16.05
CA GLY A 333 19.69 -9.40 14.89
C GLY A 333 18.83 -10.61 15.25
N TYR A 334 17.89 -10.97 14.37
CA TYR A 334 17.14 -12.22 14.42
C TYR A 334 17.10 -12.84 13.02
N HIS A 335 17.36 -14.14 12.92
CA HIS A 335 17.14 -14.90 11.69
C HIS A 335 16.03 -15.90 11.94
N VAL A 336 15.00 -15.90 11.09
CA VAL A 336 13.78 -16.68 11.28
C VAL A 336 13.41 -17.41 10.00
N SER A 337 12.93 -18.64 10.14
CA SER A 337 12.56 -19.52 9.02
C SER A 337 11.10 -20.00 9.08
N THR A 338 10.41 -19.70 10.18
CA THR A 338 9.00 -20.08 10.40
C THR A 338 8.14 -18.89 10.86
N PRO A 339 6.81 -18.91 10.62
CA PRO A 339 5.91 -17.86 11.11
C PRO A 339 5.93 -17.69 12.64
N THR A 340 6.09 -18.78 13.39
CA THR A 340 6.15 -18.76 14.86
C THR A 340 7.42 -18.05 15.36
N GLU A 341 8.58 -18.33 14.72
CA GLU A 341 9.83 -17.63 15.02
C GLU A 341 9.71 -16.14 14.69
N LEU A 342 9.11 -15.79 13.55
CA LEU A 342 8.87 -14.41 13.14
C LEU A 342 7.97 -13.65 14.12
N GLU A 343 6.85 -14.24 14.55
CA GLU A 343 5.95 -13.64 15.54
C GLU A 343 6.66 -13.41 16.88
N SER A 344 7.45 -14.39 17.33
CA SER A 344 8.24 -14.29 18.57
C SER A 344 9.31 -13.19 18.46
N ALA A 345 10.11 -13.18 17.39
CA ALA A 345 11.17 -12.23 17.15
C ALA A 345 10.64 -10.79 17.04
N LEU A 346 9.54 -10.57 16.31
CA LEU A 346 8.94 -9.24 16.18
C LEU A 346 8.33 -8.75 17.49
N THR A 347 7.73 -9.65 18.28
CA THR A 347 7.23 -9.32 19.63
C THR A 347 8.37 -8.89 20.56
N ASP A 348 9.48 -9.64 20.58
CA ASP A 348 10.66 -9.33 21.38
C ASP A 348 11.36 -8.04 20.92
N ALA A 349 11.51 -7.85 19.60
CA ALA A 349 12.08 -6.65 19.00
C ALA A 349 11.31 -5.37 19.40
N LEU A 350 9.97 -5.39 19.28
CA LEU A 350 9.13 -4.28 19.72
C LEU A 350 9.22 -4.03 21.23
N ALA A 351 9.24 -5.08 22.05
CA ALA A 351 9.36 -4.96 23.50
C ALA A 351 10.72 -4.39 23.94
N SER A 352 11.79 -4.66 23.18
CA SER A 352 13.13 -4.13 23.45
C SER A 352 13.22 -2.60 23.27
N ASN A 353 12.29 -2.02 22.50
CA ASN A 353 12.24 -0.60 22.16
C ASN A 353 13.60 -0.05 21.64
N GLY A 354 14.34 -0.87 20.90
CA GLY A 354 15.65 -0.53 20.35
C GLY A 354 15.85 -1.05 18.92
N PRO A 355 16.99 -0.69 18.30
CA PRO A 355 17.32 -1.07 16.93
C PRO A 355 17.33 -2.59 16.74
N SER A 356 16.44 -3.10 15.90
CA SER A 356 16.33 -4.53 15.62
C SER A 356 16.22 -4.80 14.12
N LEU A 357 16.80 -5.91 13.66
CA LEU A 357 16.68 -6.40 12.28
C LEU A 357 16.32 -7.87 12.30
N ILE A 358 15.26 -8.23 11.60
CA ILE A 358 14.75 -9.58 11.44
C ILE A 358 14.92 -9.98 9.97
N ASP A 359 15.82 -10.92 9.70
CA ASP A 359 15.95 -11.57 8.40
C ASP A 359 14.98 -12.77 8.35
N CYS A 360 13.97 -12.67 7.48
CA CYS A 360 12.90 -13.64 7.34
C CYS A 360 13.14 -14.45 6.06
N GLU A 361 13.62 -15.70 6.21
CA GLU A 361 13.88 -16.59 5.08
C GLU A 361 12.56 -17.00 4.41
N LEU A 362 12.44 -16.71 3.12
CA LEU A 362 11.29 -17.06 2.29
C LEU A 362 11.69 -18.01 1.15
N ASP A 363 10.70 -18.77 0.68
CA ASP A 363 10.76 -19.58 -0.55
C ASP A 363 11.21 -18.69 -1.73
N PRO A 364 12.39 -18.93 -2.34
CA PRO A 364 12.86 -18.13 -3.48
C PRO A 364 11.95 -18.24 -4.70
N ALA A 365 11.12 -19.28 -4.74
CA ALA A 365 10.13 -19.50 -5.78
C ALA A 365 8.75 -18.92 -5.43
N ASP A 366 8.60 -18.18 -4.32
CA ASP A 366 7.40 -17.40 -4.03
C ASP A 366 7.56 -15.95 -4.48
N GLY A 367 6.42 -15.33 -4.83
CA GLY A 367 6.38 -14.04 -5.51
C GLY A 367 6.05 -14.14 -6.99
N VAL A 368 5.64 -13.00 -7.55
CA VAL A 368 5.27 -12.85 -8.95
C VAL A 368 5.96 -11.62 -9.52
N GLU A 369 6.52 -11.75 -10.71
CA GLU A 369 7.10 -10.65 -11.46
C GLU A 369 6.00 -9.63 -11.81
N SER A 370 6.27 -8.34 -11.55
CA SER A 370 5.28 -7.30 -11.81
C SER A 370 5.28 -6.87 -13.28
N GLY A 371 4.09 -6.80 -13.88
CA GLY A 371 3.89 -6.29 -15.25
C GLY A 371 3.88 -7.36 -16.34
N HIS A 372 3.42 -6.99 -17.53
CA HIS A 372 3.61 -7.79 -18.75
C HIS A 372 5.09 -7.78 -19.21
N LEU A 373 6.06 -7.90 -18.29
CA LEU A 373 7.49 -7.88 -18.60
C LEU A 373 7.92 -9.07 -19.46
N ALA A 374 7.15 -10.16 -19.45
CA ALA A 374 7.29 -11.25 -20.42
C ALA A 374 7.27 -10.75 -21.90
N LYS A 375 6.65 -9.60 -22.19
CA LYS A 375 6.64 -8.97 -23.53
C LYS A 375 7.75 -7.93 -23.76
N LEU A 376 8.47 -7.52 -22.71
CA LEU A 376 9.53 -6.51 -22.74
C LEU A 376 10.93 -7.10 -22.55
N ASN A 377 11.03 -8.39 -22.21
CA ASN A 377 12.29 -9.13 -22.33
C ASN A 377 12.75 -9.05 -23.79
N THR A 378 13.74 -8.20 -24.05
CA THR A 378 14.36 -8.08 -25.37
C THR A 378 14.92 -9.45 -25.74
N THR A 379 14.44 -10.01 -26.86
CA THR A 379 15.15 -11.09 -27.54
C THR A 379 16.54 -10.58 -27.85
N SER A 380 17.56 -11.24 -27.31
CA SER A 380 18.95 -10.88 -27.58
C SER A 380 19.19 -10.80 -29.08
N ALA A 381 19.73 -9.68 -29.56
CA ALA A 381 20.17 -9.50 -30.94
C ALA A 381 21.29 -10.49 -31.35
N ALA A 382 21.82 -11.27 -30.41
CA ALA A 382 22.82 -12.31 -30.65
C ALA A 382 22.22 -13.68 -31.02
N THR A 383 20.91 -13.79 -31.26
CA THR A 383 20.30 -15.03 -31.77
C THR A 383 20.56 -15.10 -33.28
N PRO A 384 21.38 -16.02 -33.81
CA PRO A 384 21.47 -16.20 -35.25
C PRO A 384 20.10 -16.65 -35.76
N ALA A 385 19.62 -16.06 -36.85
CA ALA A 385 18.49 -16.60 -37.57
C ALA A 385 18.80 -18.07 -37.88
N ILE A 386 18.00 -19.00 -37.33
CA ILE A 386 18.01 -20.38 -37.79
C ILE A 386 17.50 -20.32 -39.22
N SER A 387 18.43 -20.24 -40.18
CA SER A 387 18.14 -20.51 -41.57
C SER A 387 17.72 -21.98 -41.63
N GLY A 388 16.44 -22.21 -41.87
CA GLY A 388 15.97 -23.52 -42.30
C GLY A 388 16.60 -23.83 -43.65
N ASP A 389 17.40 -24.89 -43.69
CA ASP A 389 17.62 -25.76 -44.85
C ASP A 389 18.30 -27.05 -44.35
N GLY A 390 17.61 -28.18 -44.55
CA GLY A 390 18.03 -29.53 -44.16
C GLY A 390 16.86 -30.44 -43.87
#